data_AF-A0A175RF04-F1
#
_entry.id   AF-A0A175RF04-F1
#
_cell.length_a   1.000
_cell.length_b   1.000
_cell.length_c   1.000
_cell.angle_alpha   90.00
_cell.angle_beta   90.00
_cell.angle_gamma   90.00
#
_symmetry.space_group_name_H-M   'P 1'
#
loop_
_entity.id
_entity.type
_entity.pdbx_description
1 polymer ?
#
loop_
_entity_poly.entity_id
_entity_poly.type
_entity_poly.pdbx_seq_one_letter_code
_entity_poly.pdbx_strand_id
1 'polypeptide(L)'
;MRRIVSPENGQVERMNRTIKDATVKRFPDESHDQLRTHLADFMAAYNFGRRLKTLGGLTPYGYIARIWASEPDRFIVNPIHQMPGMNT
;
A
#
# COMPACT_ATOMS: atom_id res chain seq x y z
N MET A 1 11.10 20.99 20.21
CA MET A 1 10.93 19.94 19.19
C MET A 1 9.51 19.37 19.34
N ARG A 2 8.54 19.83 18.55
CA ARG A 2 7.14 19.35 18.68
C ARG A 2 7.01 18.01 17.96
N ARG A 3 6.77 16.96 18.73
CA ARG A 3 6.39 15.63 18.24
C ARG A 3 4.99 15.75 17.65
N ILE A 4 4.89 15.88 16.33
CA ILE A 4 3.61 15.73 15.64
C ILE A 4 3.31 14.23 15.71
N VAL A 5 2.51 13.82 16.68
CA VAL A 5 1.79 12.55 16.58
C VAL A 5 0.67 12.83 15.58
N SER A 6 0.98 12.70 14.29
CA SER A 6 -0.04 12.86 13.25
C SER A 6 -1.05 11.72 13.41
N PRO A 7 -2.37 11.99 13.37
CA PRO A 7 -3.42 10.96 13.42
C PRO A 7 -3.28 9.85 12.35
N GLU A 8 -2.38 10.08 11.39
CA GLU A 8 -1.97 9.23 10.28
C GLU A 8 -1.19 7.97 10.72
N ASN A 9 -0.37 8.04 11.78
CA ASN A 9 0.43 6.90 12.23
C ASN A 9 -0.45 5.72 12.70
N GLY A 10 -1.58 6.01 13.36
CA GLY A 10 -2.50 4.97 13.82
C GLY A 10 -3.21 4.24 12.68
N GLN A 11 -3.44 4.92 11.54
CA GLN A 11 -3.99 4.28 10.34
C GLN A 11 -2.94 3.40 9.66
N VAL A 12 -1.70 3.87 9.57
CA VAL A 12 -0.56 3.10 9.03
C VAL A 12 -0.30 1.86 9.89
N GLU A 13 -0.31 1.97 11.22
CA GLU A 13 -0.12 0.84 12.12
C GLU A 13 -1.24 -0.20 12.02
N ARG A 14 -2.50 0.25 11.86
CA ARG A 14 -3.65 -0.66 11.62
C ARG A 14 -3.52 -1.38 10.29
N MET A 15 -3.12 -0.66 9.24
CA MET A 15 -2.89 -1.24 7.91
C MET A 15 -1.76 -2.27 7.97
N ASN A 16 -0.62 -1.91 8.57
CA ASN A 16 0.52 -2.81 8.73
C ASN A 16 0.14 -4.08 9.51
N ARG A 17 -0.75 -3.97 10.51
CA ARG A 17 -1.28 -5.13 11.22
C ARG A 17 -2.15 -6.01 10.33
N THR A 18 -3.06 -5.44 9.54
CA THR A 18 -3.89 -6.19 8.58
C THR A 18 -3.04 -6.89 7.52
N ILE A 19 -2.01 -6.22 6.99
CA ILE A 19 -1.06 -6.82 6.04
C ILE A 19 -0.36 -8.00 6.70
N LYS A 20 0.22 -7.79 7.89
CA LYS A 20 0.93 -8.83 8.64
C LYS A 20 0.04 -10.03 8.97
N ASP A 21 -1.20 -9.80 9.39
CA ASP A 21 -2.16 -10.87 9.67
C ASP A 21 -2.57 -11.64 8.40
N ALA A 22 -2.65 -10.96 7.26
CA ALA A 22 -3.03 -11.58 5.99
C ALA A 22 -1.90 -12.40 5.34
N THR A 23 -0.64 -12.02 5.55
CA THR A 23 0.53 -12.70 4.98
C THR A 23 1.14 -13.71 5.94
N VAL A 24 1.55 -13.30 7.14
CA VAL A 24 2.35 -14.12 8.08
C VAL A 24 1.53 -15.23 8.75
N LYS A 25 0.21 -15.04 8.90
CA LYS A 25 -0.66 -16.02 9.59
C LYS A 25 -1.22 -17.11 8.67
N ARG A 26 -1.22 -16.86 7.36
CA ARG A 26 -1.73 -17.77 6.32
C ARG A 26 -0.63 -18.58 5.65
N PHE A 27 0.59 -18.06 5.63
CA PHE A 27 1.77 -18.71 5.06
C PHE A 27 2.88 -18.62 6.09
N PRO A 28 3.24 -19.72 6.80
CA PRO A 28 4.49 -19.76 7.54
C PRO A 28 5.61 -19.69 6.49
N ASP A 29 6.15 -18.50 6.24
CA ASP A 29 7.21 -18.30 5.28
C ASP A 29 8.47 -19.05 5.75
N GLU A 30 8.86 -20.10 5.02
CA GLU A 30 10.06 -20.88 5.35
C GLU A 30 11.35 -20.13 4.98
N SER A 31 11.26 -19.11 4.11
CA SER A 31 12.39 -18.28 3.69
C SER A 31 12.01 -16.81 3.46
N HIS A 32 13.01 -15.92 3.57
CA HIS A 32 12.84 -14.49 3.26
C HIS A 32 12.38 -14.22 1.82
N ASP A 33 12.71 -15.09 0.87
CA ASP A 33 12.30 -14.89 -0.53
C ASP A 33 10.82 -15.24 -0.75
N GLN A 34 10.28 -16.23 -0.03
CA GLN A 34 8.84 -16.52 -0.03
C GLN A 34 8.04 -15.36 0.56
N LEU A 35 8.51 -14.79 1.69
CA LEU A 35 7.90 -13.61 2.30
C LEU A 35 7.87 -12.42 1.34
N ARG A 36 8.95 -12.18 0.58
CA ARG A 36 9.01 -11.09 -0.42
C ARG A 36 7.97 -11.28 -1.51
N THR A 37 7.83 -12.49 -2.03
CA THR A 37 6.82 -12.81 -3.06
C THR A 37 5.41 -12.62 -2.51
N HIS A 38 5.09 -13.18 -1.34
CA HIS A 38 3.76 -13.02 -0.74
C HIS A 38 3.42 -11.55 -0.42
N LEU A 39 4.39 -10.76 0.02
CA LEU A 39 4.21 -9.33 0.22
C LEU A 39 3.96 -8.61 -1.11
N ALA A 40 4.69 -8.95 -2.17
CA ALA A 40 4.47 -8.37 -3.49
C ALA A 40 3.07 -8.69 -4.03
N ASP A 41 2.63 -9.94 -3.94
CA ASP A 41 1.30 -10.39 -4.36
C ASP A 41 0.19 -9.70 -3.56
N PHE A 42 0.36 -9.62 -2.24
CA PHE A 42 -0.58 -8.92 -1.37
C PHE A 42 -0.67 -7.43 -1.74
N MET A 43 0.48 -6.77 -1.92
CA MET A 43 0.54 -5.35 -2.29
C MET A 43 -0.10 -5.12 -3.65
N ALA A 44 0.11 -6.01 -4.63
CA ALA A 44 -0.51 -5.93 -5.94
C ALA A 44 -2.05 -6.09 -5.83
N ALA A 45 -2.52 -7.11 -5.12
CA ALA A 45 -3.94 -7.36 -4.92
C ALA A 45 -4.63 -6.21 -4.18
N TYR A 46 -3.99 -5.63 -3.17
CA TYR A 46 -4.51 -4.49 -2.42
C TYR A 46 -4.54 -3.22 -3.28
N ASN A 47 -3.42 -2.87 -3.93
CA ASN A 47 -3.29 -1.60 -4.65
C ASN A 47 -4.07 -1.56 -5.96
N PHE A 48 -4.26 -2.71 -6.63
CA PHE A 48 -4.85 -2.78 -7.96
C PHE A 48 -6.15 -3.59 -8.03
N GLY A 49 -6.38 -4.55 -7.13
CA GLY A 49 -7.49 -5.50 -7.27
C GLY A 49 -8.86 -4.89 -6.95
N ARG A 50 -9.02 -4.28 -5.77
CA ARG A 50 -10.34 -3.85 -5.29
C ARG A 50 -10.54 -2.34 -5.40
N ARG A 51 -11.62 -1.94 -6.07
CA ARG A 51 -12.14 -0.57 -6.05
C ARG A 51 -12.87 -0.31 -4.73
N LEU A 52 -12.52 0.77 -4.04
CA LEU A 52 -13.06 1.10 -2.72
C LEU A 52 -14.07 2.23 -2.81
N LYS A 53 -15.27 2.03 -2.27
CA LYS A 53 -16.33 3.06 -2.24
C LYS A 53 -15.88 4.33 -1.53
N THR A 54 -15.11 4.17 -0.45
CA THR A 54 -14.52 5.28 0.32
C THR A 54 -13.56 6.15 -0.50
N LEU A 55 -12.98 5.60 -1.58
CA LEU A 55 -12.10 6.32 -2.51
C LEU A 55 -12.83 6.80 -3.76
N GLY A 56 -14.16 6.95 -3.70
CA GLY A 56 -14.97 7.30 -4.88
C GLY A 56 -15.00 6.20 -5.94
N GLY A 57 -14.83 4.94 -5.52
CA GLY A 57 -14.72 3.82 -6.44
C GLY A 57 -13.37 3.75 -7.16
N LEU A 58 -12.31 4.39 -6.66
CA LEU A 58 -10.95 4.15 -7.16
C LEU A 58 -10.30 2.97 -6.44
N THR A 59 -9.31 2.34 -7.07
CA THR A 59 -8.38 1.48 -6.35
C THR A 59 -7.46 2.36 -5.49
N PRO A 60 -6.79 1.82 -4.46
CA PRO A 60 -5.81 2.59 -3.69
C PRO A 60 -4.76 3.25 -4.59
N TYR A 61 -4.22 2.53 -5.58
CA TYR A 61 -3.29 3.11 -6.55
C TYR A 61 -3.92 4.23 -7.36
N GLY A 62 -5.12 4.02 -7.92
CA GLY A 62 -5.80 5.01 -8.75
C GLY A 62 -6.12 6.30 -7.97
N TYR A 63 -6.42 6.17 -6.68
CA TYR A 63 -6.59 7.33 -5.81
C TYR A 63 -5.26 8.11 -5.64
N ILE A 64 -4.16 7.41 -5.31
CA ILE A 64 -2.84 8.03 -5.15
C ILE A 64 -2.40 8.71 -6.46
N ALA A 65 -2.52 8.03 -7.60
CA ALA A 65 -2.16 8.57 -8.91
C ALA A 65 -2.97 9.84 -9.24
N ARG A 66 -4.26 9.86 -8.90
CA ARG A 66 -5.11 11.05 -9.07
C ARG A 66 -4.65 12.22 -8.20
N ILE A 67 -4.37 11.98 -6.91
CA ILE A 67 -3.89 13.05 -6.03
C ILE A 67 -2.51 13.54 -6.47
N TRP A 68 -1.62 12.65 -6.92
CA TRP A 68 -0.33 13.06 -7.49
C TRP A 68 -0.49 13.93 -8.73
N ALA A 69 -1.39 13.58 -9.66
CA ALA A 69 -1.62 14.38 -10.86
C ALA A 69 -2.21 15.78 -10.56
N SER A 70 -3.05 15.89 -9.52
CA SER A 70 -3.66 17.15 -9.10
C SER A 70 -2.79 17.99 -8.15
N GLU A 71 -2.01 17.34 -7.29
CA GLU A 71 -1.27 17.95 -6.18
C GLU A 71 0.12 17.31 -6.02
N PRO A 72 1.01 17.42 -7.03
CA PRO A 72 2.30 16.71 -7.04
C PRO A 72 3.22 17.13 -5.88
N ASP A 73 3.13 18.38 -5.42
CA ASP A 73 3.97 18.94 -4.34
C ASP A 73 3.75 18.26 -2.97
N ARG A 74 2.67 17.52 -2.81
CA ARG A 74 2.41 16.71 -1.59
C ARG A 74 3.27 15.44 -1.54
N PHE A 75 3.94 15.08 -2.63
CA PHE A 75 4.72 13.85 -2.74
C PHE A 75 6.21 14.16 -2.89
N ILE A 76 7.02 13.49 -2.08
CA ILE A 76 8.49 13.56 -2.17
C ILE A 76 9.01 12.76 -3.37
N VAL A 77 8.25 11.74 -3.80
CA VAL A 77 8.62 10.81 -4.87
C VAL A 77 7.45 10.62 -5.84
N ASN A 78 7.77 10.42 -7.12
CA ASN A 78 6.74 10.10 -8.11
C ASN A 78 6.28 8.63 -7.93
N PRO A 79 5.01 8.41 -7.53
CA PRO A 79 4.51 7.07 -7.23
C PRO A 79 4.37 6.18 -8.48
N ILE A 80 4.35 6.76 -9.69
CA ILE A 80 4.19 6.02 -10.95
C ILE A 80 5.46 5.20 -11.29
N HIS A 81 6.63 5.63 -10.81
CA HIS A 81 7.91 4.95 -11.10
C HIS A 81 8.33 3.94 -10.02
N GLN A 82 7.66 3.92 -8.87
CA GLN A 82 8.05 3.05 -7.74
C GLN A 82 7.27 1.75 -7.65
N MET A 83 6.22 1.57 -8.45
CA MET A 83 5.52 0.30 -8.54
C MET A 83 5.89 -0.36 -9.86
N PRO A 84 6.60 -1.51 -9.85
CA PRO A 84 6.55 -2.37 -11.01
C PRO A 84 5.07 -2.66 -11.21
N GLY A 85 4.53 -2.33 -12.40
CA GLY A 85 3.17 -2.70 -12.76
C GLY A 85 2.97 -4.21 -12.59
N MET A 86 1.73 -4.68 -12.72
CA MET A 86 1.41 -6.11 -12.73
C MET A 86 2.37 -6.85 -13.69
N ASN A 87 3.45 -7.42 -13.15
CA ASN A 87 4.31 -8.33 -13.90
C ASN A 87 3.49 -9.60 -14.03
N THR A 88 3.15 -9.89 -15.28
CA THR A 88 2.56 -11.17 -15.68
C THR A 88 3.63 -12.27 -15.54
#